data_AF-A0A840MYT3-F1
#
_entry.id   AF-A0A840MYT3-F1
#
_cell.length_a   1.000
_cell.length_b   1.000
_cell.length_c   1.000
_cell.angle_alpha   90.00
_cell.angle_beta   90.00
_cell.angle_gamma   90.00
#
_symmetry.space_group_name_H-M   'P 1'
#
loop_
_entity.id
_entity.type
_entity.pdbx_description
1 polymer ?
#
loop_
_entity_poly.entity_id
_entity_poly.type
_entity_poly.pdbx_seq_one_letter_code
_entity_poly.pdbx_strand_id
1 'polypeptide(L)'
;MPKGYWIARIDVHDLEAYKRDYVAHNGAVFKKYGAKFLVRGGIHEAHEGPARSRNVVIEFKDYETALACYRSPEYADLIAKRAPHSKGEIVIIEGYDGPQP
;
A
#
# COMPACT_ATOMS: atom_id res chain seq x y z
N MET A 1 4.80 20.76 -5.32
CA MET A 1 3.94 19.71 -5.88
C MET A 1 3.75 18.67 -4.79
N PRO A 2 2.50 18.40 -4.43
CA PRO A 2 2.17 17.46 -3.38
C PRO A 2 2.61 16.05 -3.75
N LYS A 3 2.91 15.25 -2.72
CA LYS A 3 3.27 13.84 -2.88
C LYS A 3 2.04 12.99 -3.22
N GLY A 4 2.26 11.75 -3.65
CA GLY A 4 1.19 10.76 -3.73
C GLY A 4 1.27 9.80 -2.54
N TYR A 5 0.15 9.48 -1.91
CA TYR A 5 0.08 8.52 -0.81
C TYR A 5 -0.83 7.35 -1.14
N TRP A 6 -0.30 6.15 -0.94
CA TRP A 6 -1.04 4.91 -0.98
C TRP A 6 -1.27 4.41 0.44
N ILE A 7 -2.53 4.41 0.87
CA ILE A 7 -2.97 3.88 2.15
C ILE A 7 -3.61 2.52 1.91
N ALA A 8 -2.93 1.45 2.32
CA ALA A 8 -3.44 0.08 2.20
C ALA A 8 -3.78 -0.48 3.59
N ARG A 9 -5.05 -0.85 3.78
CA ARG A 9 -5.54 -1.52 4.98
C ARG A 9 -5.95 -2.93 4.57
N ILE A 10 -5.32 -3.94 5.13
CA ILE A 10 -5.43 -5.33 4.67
C ILE A 10 -5.63 -6.25 5.87
N ASP A 11 -6.61 -7.14 5.79
CA ASP A 11 -6.67 -8.34 6.61
C ASP A 11 -6.03 -9.50 5.88
N VAL A 12 -5.03 -10.11 6.52
CA VAL A 12 -4.28 -11.23 5.98
C VAL A 12 -4.71 -12.49 6.72
N HIS A 13 -5.36 -13.41 6.02
CA HIS A 13 -5.84 -14.67 6.61
C HIS A 13 -4.88 -15.85 6.41
N ASP A 14 -3.90 -15.74 5.50
CA ASP A 14 -2.75 -16.63 5.41
C ASP A 14 -1.45 -15.81 5.26
N LEU A 15 -0.73 -15.63 6.36
CA LEU A 15 0.47 -14.79 6.39
C LEU A 15 1.63 -15.37 5.60
N GLU A 16 1.80 -16.69 5.61
CA GLU A 16 2.94 -17.34 4.96
C GLU A 16 2.76 -17.35 3.45
N ALA A 17 1.55 -17.66 2.97
CA ALA A 17 1.23 -17.54 1.55
C ALA A 17 1.27 -16.08 1.07
N TYR A 18 0.78 -15.13 1.89
CA TYR A 18 0.88 -13.70 1.59
C TYR A 18 2.34 -13.24 1.44
N LYS A 19 3.25 -13.70 2.30
CA LYS A 19 4.68 -13.37 2.19
C LYS A 19 5.30 -13.94 0.92
N ARG A 20 5.09 -15.24 0.68
CA ARG A 20 5.67 -15.96 -0.46
C ARG A 20 5.16 -15.42 -1.80
N ASP A 21 3.84 -15.24 -1.93
CA ASP A 21 3.21 -14.97 -3.22
C ASP A 21 3.18 -13.47 -3.54
N TYR A 22 3.11 -12.59 -2.52
CA TYR A 22 3.03 -11.14 -2.69
C TYR A 22 4.25 -10.37 -2.17
N VAL A 23 4.63 -10.53 -0.90
CA VAL A 23 5.69 -9.68 -0.28
C VAL A 23 7.05 -9.89 -0.92
N ALA A 24 7.40 -11.13 -1.26
CA ALA A 24 8.67 -11.46 -1.92
C ALA A 24 8.85 -10.76 -3.28
N HIS A 25 7.75 -10.43 -3.95
CA HIS A 25 7.74 -9.89 -5.31
C HIS A 25 7.46 -8.38 -5.36
N ASN A 26 6.73 -7.84 -4.39
CA ASN A 26 6.23 -6.46 -4.47
C ASN A 26 7.33 -5.39 -4.42
N GLY A 27 8.48 -5.70 -3.79
CA GLY A 27 9.57 -4.74 -3.63
C GLY A 27 10.12 -4.23 -4.96
N ALA A 28 10.20 -5.09 -5.99
CA ALA A 28 10.68 -4.71 -7.31
C ALA A 28 9.74 -3.72 -8.00
N VAL A 29 8.42 -3.96 -7.92
CA VAL A 29 7.40 -3.06 -8.49
C VAL A 29 7.45 -1.72 -7.78
N PHE A 30 7.40 -1.70 -6.44
CA PHE A 30 7.46 -0.45 -5.69
C PHE A 30 8.76 0.35 -5.95
N LYS A 31 9.90 -0.33 -6.08
CA LYS A 31 11.18 0.30 -6.42
C LYS A 31 11.15 0.96 -7.81
N LYS A 32 10.53 0.31 -8.82
CA LYS A 32 10.37 0.85 -10.18
C LYS A 32 9.67 2.22 -10.20
N TYR A 33 8.72 2.44 -9.29
CA TYR A 33 7.95 3.68 -9.19
C TYR A 33 8.51 4.66 -8.14
N GLY A 34 9.70 4.40 -7.59
CA GLY A 34 10.33 5.27 -6.59
C GLY A 34 9.54 5.34 -5.28
N ALA A 35 8.81 4.27 -4.93
CA ALA A 35 7.94 4.26 -3.78
C ALA A 35 8.74 4.13 -2.46
N LYS A 36 8.30 4.82 -1.42
CA LYS A 36 8.90 4.82 -0.09
C LYS A 36 7.88 4.37 0.96
N PHE A 37 8.15 3.27 1.65
CA PHE A 37 7.30 2.83 2.75
C PHE A 37 7.48 3.75 3.96
N LEU A 38 6.38 4.38 4.41
CA LEU A 38 6.35 5.17 5.64
C LEU A 38 5.79 4.35 6.80
N VAL A 39 4.76 3.54 6.54
CA VAL A 39 4.18 2.59 7.49
C VAL A 39 4.10 1.23 6.82
N ARG A 40 4.46 0.14 7.52
CA ARG A 40 4.50 -1.21 6.92
C ARG A 40 4.03 -2.33 7.86
N GLY A 41 2.91 -2.11 8.54
CA GLY A 41 2.28 -3.08 9.45
C GLY A 41 2.92 -3.12 10.84
N GLY A 42 3.26 -1.95 11.39
CA GLY A 42 3.74 -1.83 12.78
C GLY A 42 2.62 -2.01 13.81
N ILE A 43 3.00 -1.93 15.09
CA ILE A 43 2.07 -1.89 16.23
C ILE A 43 1.08 -0.73 16.02
N HIS A 44 -0.21 -0.99 16.25
CA HIS A 44 -1.27 0.00 16.07
C HIS A 44 -2.47 -0.32 16.97
N GLU A 45 -3.28 0.70 17.21
CA GLU A 45 -4.54 0.63 17.94
C GLU A 45 -5.64 1.34 17.14
N ALA A 46 -6.87 0.87 17.27
CA ALA A 46 -8.04 1.51 16.67
C ALA A 46 -8.68 2.43 17.72
N HIS A 47 -8.44 3.74 17.62
CA HIS A 47 -9.06 4.70 18.54
C HIS A 47 -10.52 5.04 18.15
N GLU A 48 -10.87 4.89 16.87
CA GLU A 48 -12.24 5.04 16.36
C GLU A 48 -12.52 4.01 15.24
N GLY A 49 -13.64 3.28 15.35
CA GLY A 49 -14.03 2.24 14.40
C GLY A 49 -13.07 1.04 14.35
N PRO A 50 -13.30 0.06 13.46
CA PRO A 50 -12.44 -1.11 13.35
C PRO A 50 -11.14 -0.81 12.59
N ALA A 51 -10.00 -1.27 13.11
CA ALA A 51 -8.76 -1.40 12.36
C ALA A 51 -8.68 -2.75 11.61
N ARG A 52 -7.88 -2.79 10.54
CA ARG A 52 -7.49 -4.06 9.89
C ARG A 52 -6.15 -4.52 10.44
N SER A 53 -5.89 -5.81 10.42
CA SER A 53 -4.68 -6.44 11.00
C SER A 53 -3.37 -5.92 10.42
N ARG A 54 -3.37 -5.34 9.22
CA ARG A 54 -2.19 -4.74 8.58
C ARG A 54 -2.52 -3.39 7.94
N ASN A 55 -1.77 -2.35 8.33
CA ASN A 55 -1.89 -1.00 7.77
C ASN A 55 -0.55 -0.57 7.15
N VAL A 56 -0.58 -0.02 5.93
CA VAL A 56 0.59 0.37 5.15
C VAL A 56 0.36 1.75 4.55
N VAL A 57 1.38 2.60 4.60
CA VAL A 57 1.40 3.91 3.93
C VAL A 57 2.66 3.96 3.07
N ILE A 58 2.49 4.26 1.78
CA ILE A 58 3.57 4.36 0.81
C ILE A 58 3.52 5.75 0.16
N GLU A 59 4.65 6.45 0.19
CA GLU A 59 4.84 7.73 -0.46
C GLU A 59 5.41 7.55 -1.86
N PHE A 60 4.93 8.37 -2.80
CA PHE A 60 5.41 8.50 -4.17
C PHE A 60 5.73 9.97 -4.46
N LYS A 61 6.48 10.22 -5.54
CA LYS A 61 6.86 11.59 -5.90
C LYS A 61 5.66 12.53 -6.13
N ASP A 62 4.55 11.99 -6.65
CA ASP A 62 3.28 12.67 -6.98
C ASP A 62 2.13 11.64 -7.04
N TYR A 63 0.89 12.12 -7.12
CA TYR A 63 -0.32 11.29 -7.19
C TYR A 63 -0.35 10.40 -8.45
N GLU A 64 0.04 10.95 -9.59
CA GLU A 64 0.04 10.27 -10.89
C GLU A 64 0.96 9.05 -10.87
N THR A 65 2.12 9.14 -10.23
CA THR A 65 3.06 8.02 -10.10
C THR A 65 2.51 6.92 -9.20
N ALA A 66 1.84 7.29 -8.10
CA ALA A 66 1.17 6.32 -7.24
C ALA A 66 0.08 5.57 -8.03
N LEU A 67 -0.73 6.30 -8.81
CA LEU A 67 -1.79 5.74 -9.63
C LEU A 67 -1.25 4.87 -10.78
N ALA A 68 -0.15 5.31 -11.42
CA ALA A 68 0.53 4.54 -12.45
C ALA A 68 1.13 3.23 -11.91
N CYS A 69 1.64 3.23 -10.67
CA CYS A 69 2.08 2.04 -9.98
C CYS A 69 0.91 1.06 -9.78
N TYR A 70 -0.22 1.54 -9.25
CA TYR A 70 -1.40 0.69 -9.02
C TYR A 70 -1.99 0.09 -10.31
N ARG A 71 -2.02 0.88 -11.38
CA ARG A 71 -2.55 0.47 -12.69
C ARG A 71 -1.57 -0.34 -13.53
N SER A 72 -0.36 -0.60 -13.04
CA SER A 72 0.65 -1.31 -13.82
C SER A 72 0.28 -2.78 -13.98
N PRO A 73 0.62 -3.42 -15.11
CA PRO A 73 0.42 -4.86 -15.28
C PRO A 73 1.10 -5.67 -14.18
N GLU A 74 2.31 -5.26 -13.77
CA GLU A 74 3.05 -5.97 -12.72
C GLU A 74 2.36 -5.88 -11.36
N TYR A 75 1.71 -4.75 -11.04
CA TYR A 75 0.93 -4.65 -9.79
C TYR A 75 -0.40 -5.38 -9.89
N ALA A 76 -1.06 -5.39 -11.05
CA ALA A 76 -2.26 -6.20 -11.27
C ALA A 76 -2.01 -7.70 -11.00
N ASP A 77 -0.87 -8.22 -11.48
CA ASP A 77 -0.44 -9.60 -11.18
C ASP A 77 -0.23 -9.84 -9.69
N LEU A 78 0.34 -8.86 -8.98
CA LEU A 78 0.51 -8.93 -7.53
C LEU A 78 -0.81 -8.92 -6.77
N ILE A 79 -1.82 -8.17 -7.25
CA ILE A 79 -3.17 -8.20 -6.68
C ILE A 79 -3.75 -9.61 -6.82
N ALA A 80 -3.64 -10.22 -8.01
CA ALA A 80 -4.14 -11.57 -8.25
C ALA A 80 -3.50 -12.62 -7.32
N LYS A 81 -2.19 -12.50 -7.06
CA LYS A 81 -1.47 -13.37 -6.11
C LYS A 81 -1.85 -13.13 -4.65
N ARG A 82 -2.21 -11.89 -4.31
CA ARG A 82 -2.55 -11.48 -2.94
C ARG A 82 -4.01 -11.77 -2.55
N ALA A 83 -4.94 -11.67 -3.51
CA ALA A 83 -6.38 -11.75 -3.27
C ALA A 83 -6.85 -13.05 -2.60
N PRO A 84 -6.28 -14.24 -2.90
CA PRO A 84 -6.67 -15.48 -2.21
C PRO A 84 -6.30 -15.51 -0.72
N HIS A 85 -5.35 -14.67 -0.29
CA HIS A 85 -4.73 -14.71 1.05
C HIS A 85 -5.07 -13.49 1.91
N SER A 86 -5.80 -12.53 1.36
CA SER A 86 -6.15 -11.31 2.07
C SER A 86 -7.36 -10.57 1.50
N LYS A 87 -7.98 -9.74 2.33
CA LYS A 87 -9.04 -8.79 1.95
C LYS A 87 -8.65 -7.40 2.41
N GLY A 88 -8.91 -6.36 1.62
CA GLY A 88 -8.65 -5.01 2.12
C GLY A 88 -8.97 -3.90 1.14
N GLU A 89 -8.79 -2.68 1.63
CA GLU A 89 -8.95 -1.46 0.86
C GLU A 89 -7.61 -0.81 0.57
N ILE A 90 -7.58 -0.10 -0.56
CA ILE A 90 -6.50 0.76 -0.98
C ILE A 90 -7.09 2.11 -1.35
N VAL A 91 -6.56 3.16 -0.75
CA VAL A 91 -6.81 4.54 -1.16
C VAL A 91 -5.50 5.09 -1.72
N ILE A 92 -5.60 5.71 -2.89
CA ILE A 92 -4.51 6.51 -3.47
C ILE A 92 -4.99 7.95 -3.43
N ILE A 93 -4.21 8.82 -2.80
CA ILE A 93 -4.61 10.20 -2.52
C ILE A 93 -3.43 11.14 -2.71
N GLU A 94 -3.73 12.36 -3.15
CA GLU A 94 -2.76 13.45 -3.23
C GLU A 94 -2.42 13.96 -1.81
N GLY A 95 -1.17 14.33 -1.61
CA GLY A 95 -0.68 14.92 -0.37
C GLY A 95 -1.15 16.36 -0.20
N TYR A 96 -1.03 16.88 1.02
CA TYR A 96 -1.30 18.27 1.32
C TYR A 96 0.03 19.04 1.46
N ASP A 97 0.26 20.04 0.61
CA ASP A 97 1.43 20.93 0.66
C ASP A 97 1.10 22.38 1.06
N GLY A 98 -0.12 22.61 1.54
CA GLY A 98 -0.57 23.92 2.05
C GLY A 98 -0.05 24.26 3.46
N PRO A 99 -0.49 25.40 4.01
CA PRO A 99 -0.11 25.84 5.36
C PRO A 99 -0.33 24.75 6.40
N GLN A 100 0.73 24.41 7.13
CA GLN A 100 0.64 23.48 8.26
C GLN A 100 0.14 24.23 9.50
N PRO A 101 -0.44 23.51 10.48
CA PRO A 101 -0.64 24.03 11.83
C PRO A 101 0.64 24.64 12.43
#